data_AF-A0A5E4MRK0-F1
#
_entry.id   AF-A0A5E4MRK0-F1
#
_cell.length_a   1.000
_cell.length_b   1.000
_cell.length_c   1.000
_cell.angle_alpha   90.00
_cell.angle_beta   90.00
_cell.angle_gamma   90.00
#
_symmetry.space_group_name_H-M   'P 1'
#
loop_
_entity.id
_entity.type
_entity.pdbx_description
1 polymer ?
#
loop_
_entity_poly.entity_id
_entity_poly.type
_entity_poly.pdbx_seq_one_letter_code
_entity_poly.pdbx_strand_id
1 'polypeptide(L)'
;MSARKKIQIKDKMRKLYCYQKTNLDLWNSIVGCASKSNIDIIKRCQNVALRAIIAAYRFERNDVIHRDMMLPTVVDEIQKFDHKHETRLDHHVNPLAVQLLDISK
;
A
#
# COMPACT_ATOMS: atom_id res chain seq x y z
N MET A 1 -24.53 6.81 -13.11
CA MET A 1 -23.29 7.63 -12.99
C MET A 1 -22.51 7.57 -14.30
N SER A 2 -22.28 8.70 -14.98
CA SER A 2 -21.62 8.75 -16.31
C SER A 2 -20.18 8.22 -16.28
N ALA A 3 -19.77 7.48 -17.33
CA ALA A 3 -18.44 6.86 -17.45
C ALA A 3 -17.29 7.87 -17.29
N ARG A 4 -17.51 9.12 -17.72
CA ARG A 4 -16.53 10.21 -17.61
C ARG A 4 -16.24 10.62 -16.16
N LYS A 5 -17.27 10.63 -15.30
CA LYS A 5 -17.14 10.87 -13.85
C LYS A 5 -16.39 9.73 -13.17
N LYS A 6 -16.60 8.47 -13.59
CA LYS A 6 -15.88 7.31 -13.05
C LYS A 6 -14.37 7.38 -13.31
N ILE A 7 -13.98 7.75 -14.54
CA ILE A 7 -12.56 7.90 -14.90
C ILE A 7 -11.90 9.02 -14.11
N GLN A 8 -12.57 10.17 -13.97
CA GLN A 8 -12.02 11.33 -13.26
C GLN A 8 -11.88 11.10 -11.74
N ILE A 9 -12.80 10.33 -11.15
CA ILE A 9 -12.68 9.85 -9.75
C ILE A 9 -11.51 8.88 -9.62
N LYS A 10 -11.38 7.92 -10.55
CA LYS A 10 -10.26 6.95 -10.57
C LYS A 10 -8.90 7.65 -10.66
N ASP A 11 -8.80 8.73 -11.42
CA ASP A 11 -7.56 9.49 -11.59
C ASP A 11 -7.21 10.35 -10.36
N LYS A 12 -8.22 11.00 -9.75
CA LYS A 12 -8.04 11.70 -8.47
C LYS A 12 -7.66 10.72 -7.34
N MET A 13 -8.23 9.52 -7.35
CA MET A 13 -7.92 8.45 -6.40
C MET A 13 -6.52 7.91 -6.59
N ARG A 14 -6.05 7.72 -7.83
CA ARG A 14 -4.67 7.34 -8.12
C ARG A 14 -3.68 8.38 -7.59
N LYS A 15 -3.98 9.67 -7.77
CA LYS A 15 -3.14 10.77 -7.24
C LYS A 15 -3.13 10.81 -5.72
N LEU A 16 -4.27 10.61 -5.07
CA LEU A 16 -4.34 10.54 -3.61
C LEU A 16 -3.63 9.29 -3.07
N TYR A 17 -3.76 8.16 -3.76
CA TYR A 17 -3.01 6.93 -3.46
C TYR A 17 -1.50 7.15 -3.57
N CYS A 18 -1.03 7.82 -4.62
CA CYS A 18 0.38 8.23 -4.74
C CYS A 18 0.81 9.17 -3.60
N TYR A 19 -0.05 10.09 -3.17
CA TYR A 19 0.23 10.99 -2.05
C TYR A 19 0.28 10.27 -0.70
N GLN A 20 -0.59 9.27 -0.52
CA GLN A 20 -0.58 8.38 0.64
C GLN A 20 0.65 7.48 0.62
N LYS A 21 1.10 7.04 -0.57
CA LYS A 21 2.32 6.27 -0.81
C LYS A 21 3.60 7.06 -0.52
N THR A 22 3.68 8.35 -0.87
CA THR A 22 4.82 9.19 -0.48
C THR A 22 4.87 9.47 1.03
N ASN A 23 3.72 9.52 1.71
CA ASN A 23 3.69 9.53 3.18
C ASN A 23 4.07 8.16 3.76
N LEU A 24 3.77 7.07 3.06
CA LEU A 24 4.18 5.71 3.41
C LEU A 24 5.71 5.56 3.31
N ASP A 25 6.36 6.14 2.31
CA ASP A 25 7.83 6.12 2.18
C ASP A 25 8.56 6.79 3.36
N LEU A 26 7.99 7.87 3.93
CA LEU A 26 8.45 8.51 5.16
C LEU A 26 8.10 7.70 6.43
N TRP A 27 6.98 6.97 6.42
CA TRP A 27 6.52 6.13 7.53
C TRP A 27 7.21 4.74 7.55
N ASN A 28 7.78 4.30 6.43
CA ASN A 28 8.36 2.97 6.24
C ASN A 28 9.61 2.68 7.08
N SER A 29 10.36 3.70 7.50
CA SER A 29 11.42 3.52 8.51
C SER A 29 10.88 3.00 9.84
N ILE A 30 9.59 3.22 10.13
CA ILE A 30 8.89 2.74 11.33
C ILE A 30 8.18 1.39 11.06
N VAL A 31 7.85 1.07 9.80
CA VAL A 31 7.10 -0.14 9.40
C VAL A 31 8.00 -1.34 9.07
N GLY A 32 9.30 -1.15 8.85
CA GLY A 32 10.25 -2.28 8.74
C GLY A 32 10.22 -3.25 9.94
N CYS A 33 9.69 -2.80 11.10
CA CYS A 33 9.41 -3.60 12.29
C CYS A 33 7.90 -3.70 12.63
N ALA A 34 7.00 -3.49 11.67
CA ALA A 34 5.57 -3.42 11.95
C ALA A 34 5.01 -4.78 12.35
N SER A 35 4.63 -4.90 13.62
CA SER A 35 3.79 -6.00 14.09
C SER A 35 2.50 -6.08 13.26
N LYS A 36 1.90 -7.27 13.20
CA LYS A 36 0.62 -7.49 12.51
C LYS A 36 -0.47 -6.47 12.90
N SER A 37 -0.44 -6.01 14.15
CA SER A 37 -1.32 -4.95 14.67
C SER A 37 -1.18 -3.62 13.92
N ASN A 38 0.05 -3.19 13.63
CA ASN A 38 0.33 -1.94 12.92
C ASN A 38 -0.16 -2.01 11.46
N ILE A 39 0.04 -3.16 10.81
CA ILE A 39 -0.46 -3.41 9.45
C ILE A 39 -2.00 -3.32 9.42
N ASP A 40 -2.67 -3.87 10.42
CA ASP A 40 -4.13 -3.84 10.51
C ASP A 40 -4.68 -2.43 10.77
N ILE A 41 -3.97 -1.60 11.55
CA ILE A 41 -4.31 -0.18 11.72
C ILE A 41 -4.23 0.56 10.38
N ILE A 42 -3.15 0.37 9.63
CA ILE A 42 -2.95 1.02 8.32
C ILE A 42 -4.04 0.59 7.33
N LYS A 43 -4.35 -0.71 7.26
CA LYS A 43 -5.45 -1.24 6.44
C LYS A 43 -6.80 -0.60 6.78
N ARG A 44 -7.09 -0.41 8.07
CA ARG A 44 -8.33 0.24 8.52
C ARG A 44 -8.37 1.71 8.09
N CYS A 45 -7.28 2.45 8.30
CA CYS A 45 -7.17 3.85 7.88
C CYS A 45 -7.36 4.00 6.36
N GLN A 46 -6.73 3.14 5.56
CA GLN A 46 -6.89 3.14 4.10
C GLN A 46 -8.35 2.88 3.70
N ASN A 47 -9.01 1.87 4.29
CA ASN A 47 -10.39 1.54 3.97
C ASN A 47 -11.37 2.66 4.35
N VAL A 48 -11.15 3.35 5.47
CA VAL A 48 -11.96 4.51 5.87
C VAL A 48 -11.83 5.64 4.86
N ALA A 49 -10.58 5.98 4.48
CA ALA A 49 -10.32 7.02 3.50
C ALA A 49 -10.94 6.68 2.12
N LEU A 50 -10.71 5.46 1.63
CA LEU A 50 -11.25 5.00 0.34
C LEU A 50 -12.77 5.10 0.30
N ARG A 51 -13.45 4.62 1.34
CA ARG A 51 -14.92 4.68 1.45
C ARG A 51 -15.44 6.10 1.46
N ALA A 52 -14.79 7.00 2.20
CA ALA A 52 -15.19 8.40 2.27
C ALA A 52 -15.10 9.08 0.88
N ILE A 53 -14.07 8.79 0.11
CA ILE A 53 -13.85 9.44 -1.19
C ILE A 53 -14.78 8.90 -2.29
N ILE A 54 -15.04 7.59 -2.32
CA ILE A 54 -15.94 6.99 -3.31
C ILE A 54 -17.41 7.08 -2.89
N ALA A 55 -17.69 7.63 -1.70
CA ALA A 55 -18.99 7.61 -1.06
C ALA A 55 -19.60 6.19 -1.01
N ALA A 56 -18.79 5.17 -0.70
CA ALA A 56 -19.25 3.79 -0.60
C ALA A 56 -20.05 3.59 0.68
N TYR A 57 -21.08 2.76 0.59
CA TYR A 57 -21.90 2.40 1.73
C TYR A 57 -21.12 1.57 2.76
N ARG A 58 -21.54 1.65 4.02
CA ARG A 58 -20.93 0.95 5.15
C ARG A 58 -21.00 -0.58 5.04
N PHE A 59 -21.89 -1.13 4.23
CA PHE A 59 -22.02 -2.57 4.01
C PHE A 59 -21.19 -3.10 2.83
N GLU A 60 -20.61 -2.22 2.01
CA GLU A 60 -19.78 -2.65 0.88
C GLU A 60 -18.51 -3.34 1.36
N ARG A 61 -18.23 -4.52 0.83
CA ARG A 61 -17.06 -5.28 1.27
C ARG A 61 -15.78 -4.63 0.74
N ASN A 62 -14.74 -4.63 1.58
CA ASN A 62 -13.47 -3.98 1.24
C ASN A 62 -12.81 -4.61 0.01
N ASP A 63 -12.90 -5.94 -0.14
CA ASP A 63 -12.37 -6.67 -1.30
C ASP A 63 -13.03 -6.24 -2.62
N VAL A 64 -14.34 -5.97 -2.60
CA VAL A 64 -15.08 -5.45 -3.75
C VAL A 64 -14.61 -4.04 -4.09
N ILE A 65 -14.41 -3.18 -3.09
CA ILE A 65 -13.90 -1.81 -3.29
C ILE A 65 -12.50 -1.83 -3.94
N HIS A 66 -11.59 -2.66 -3.43
CA HIS A 66 -10.24 -2.79 -3.98
C HIS A 66 -10.25 -3.35 -5.40
N ARG A 67 -11.08 -4.37 -5.67
CA ARG A 67 -11.25 -4.96 -7.01
C ARG A 67 -11.82 -3.97 -8.02
N ASP A 68 -12.93 -3.31 -7.69
CA ASP A 68 -13.63 -2.40 -8.58
C ASP A 68 -12.80 -1.15 -8.88
N MET A 69 -12.01 -0.70 -7.90
CA MET A 69 -11.10 0.44 -8.07
C MET A 69 -9.76 0.04 -8.71
N MET A 70 -9.47 -1.26 -8.81
CA MET A 70 -8.18 -1.81 -9.23
C MET A 70 -7.03 -1.23 -8.38
N LEU A 71 -7.23 -1.15 -7.07
CA LEU A 71 -6.24 -0.63 -6.13
C LEU A 71 -5.52 -1.81 -5.45
N PRO A 72 -4.17 -1.78 -5.39
CA PRO A 72 -3.44 -2.74 -4.60
C PRO A 72 -3.69 -2.51 -3.10
N THR A 73 -3.70 -3.61 -2.36
CA THR A 73 -3.87 -3.58 -0.91
C THR A 73 -2.57 -3.19 -0.21
N VAL A 74 -2.66 -2.82 1.07
CA VAL A 74 -1.47 -2.58 1.91
C VAL A 74 -0.51 -3.78 1.89
N VAL A 75 -1.03 -5.01 1.82
CA VAL A 75 -0.19 -6.22 1.78
C VAL A 75 0.56 -6.32 0.46
N ASP A 76 -0.12 -6.07 -0.66
CA ASP A 76 0.50 -6.12 -1.99
C ASP A 76 1.62 -5.08 -2.12
N GLU A 77 1.44 -3.91 -1.51
CA GLU A 77 2.47 -2.89 -1.45
C GLU A 77 3.65 -3.30 -0.57
N ILE A 78 3.39 -3.85 0.62
CA ILE A 78 4.46 -4.35 1.50
C ILE A 78 5.29 -5.40 0.75
N GLN A 79 4.66 -6.39 0.14
CA GLN A 79 5.36 -7.42 -0.64
C GLN A 79 6.18 -6.84 -1.80
N LYS A 80 5.63 -5.84 -2.50
CA LYS A 80 6.34 -5.15 -3.58
C LYS A 80 7.57 -4.40 -3.06
N PHE A 81 7.48 -3.82 -1.86
CA PHE A 81 8.59 -3.16 -1.20
C PHE A 81 9.64 -4.16 -0.71
N ASP A 82 9.21 -5.26 -0.10
CA ASP A 82 10.09 -6.35 0.35
C ASP A 82 10.90 -6.87 -0.84
N HIS A 83 10.23 -7.19 -1.95
CA HIS A 83 10.91 -7.66 -3.15
C HIS A 83 11.87 -6.62 -3.76
N LYS A 84 11.50 -5.34 -3.74
CA LYS A 84 12.39 -4.25 -4.17
C LYS A 84 13.59 -4.11 -3.23
N HIS A 85 13.40 -4.34 -1.93
CA HIS A 85 14.47 -4.31 -0.94
C HIS A 85 15.43 -5.48 -1.12
N GLU A 86 14.90 -6.70 -1.28
CA GLU A 86 15.67 -7.91 -1.63
C GLU A 86 16.50 -7.69 -2.88
N THR A 87 15.87 -7.24 -3.98
CA THR A 87 16.57 -6.97 -5.25
C THR A 87 17.68 -5.92 -5.06
N ARG A 88 17.44 -4.88 -4.25
CA ARG A 88 18.44 -3.85 -3.97
C ARG A 88 19.62 -4.37 -3.15
N LEU A 89 19.38 -5.30 -2.23
CA LEU A 89 20.44 -5.92 -1.43
C LEU A 89 21.25 -6.94 -2.25
N ASP A 90 20.59 -7.69 -3.13
CA ASP A 90 21.20 -8.65 -4.04
C ASP A 90 22.15 -7.98 -5.06
N HIS A 91 21.74 -6.84 -5.63
CA HIS A 91 22.54 -6.08 -6.58
C HIS A 91 23.46 -5.04 -5.91
N HIS A 92 23.59 -5.07 -4.59
CA HIS A 92 24.37 -4.09 -3.87
C HIS A 92 25.87 -4.33 -4.05
N VAL A 93 26.64 -3.24 -4.22
CA VAL A 93 28.10 -3.30 -4.45
C VAL A 93 28.83 -3.99 -3.29
N ASN A 94 28.29 -3.87 -2.07
CA ASN A 94 28.82 -4.58 -0.90
C ASN A 94 28.21 -5.99 -0.81
N PRO A 95 28.99 -7.07 -0.99
CA PRO A 95 28.49 -8.45 -0.91
C PRO A 95 28.02 -8.84 0.50
N LEU A 96 28.42 -8.10 1.55
CA LEU A 96 27.92 -8.32 2.90
C LEU A 96 26.49 -7.80 3.10
N ALA A 97 25.97 -6.97 2.19
CA ALA A 97 24.61 -6.45 2.29
C ALA A 97 23.55 -7.56 2.16
N VAL A 98 23.86 -8.64 1.45
CA VAL A 98 22.99 -9.82 1.32
C VAL A 98 22.74 -10.48 2.69
N GLN A 99 23.69 -10.40 3.63
CA GLN A 99 23.54 -10.96 4.97
C GLN A 99 22.46 -10.25 5.80
N LEU A 100 22.02 -9.05 5.38
CA LEU A 100 20.91 -8.34 6.03
C LEU A 100 19.55 -9.02 5.78
N LEU A 101 19.45 -9.89 4.75
CA LEU A 101 18.26 -10.69 4.49
C LEU A 101 18.06 -11.81 5.53
N ASP A 102 19.15 -12.33 6.11
CA ASP A 102 19.13 -13.43 7.07
C ASP A 102 18.74 -13.03 8.50
N ILE A 103 18.60 -11.74 8.78
CA ILE A 103 18.27 -11.21 10.12
C ILE A 103 16.78 -11.39 10.46
N SER A 104 15.94 -11.80 9.50
CA SER A 104 14.48 -11.97 9.64
C SER A 104 14.05 -13.28 10.35
N LYS A 105 14.81 -13.77 11.34
CA LYS A 105 14.38 -14.94 12.15
C LYS A 105 13.60 -14.54 13.40
#